data_AF-A0A669BEU1-F1
#
_entry.id   AF-A0A669BEU1-F1
#
_cell.length_a   1.000
_cell.length_b   1.000
_cell.length_c   1.000
_cell.angle_alpha   90.00
_cell.angle_beta   90.00
_cell.angle_gamma   90.00
#
_symmetry.space_group_name_H-M   'P 1'
#
loop_
_entity.id
_entity.type
_entity.pdbx_description
1 polymer ?
#
loop_
_entity_poly.entity_id
_entity_poly.type
_entity_poly.pdbx_seq_one_letter_code
_entity_poly.pdbx_strand_id
1 'polypeptide(L)'
;LFGLSGQIREPLELISGKEQPQEGGVFRFICKDNLWMLEKTGRRTAVSNPEFTTSSLVNRKETRLIHCFTLEPREPDYFFQVNNDLQTDPTSLFTNKSICSLQTPTGFRALVGLIYSEVTFKPKDGVDLYNMKNITEDELEAVLMEKFDVKLQNKMQAVNRRVFLEF
;
A
#
# COMPACT_ATOMS: atom_id res chain seq x y z
N LEU A 1 -3.73 3.94 -4.37
CA LEU A 1 -2.52 3.77 -3.53
C LEU A 1 -2.98 3.52 -2.09
N PHE A 2 -2.63 2.39 -1.48
CA PHE A 2 -3.19 1.97 -0.18
C PHE A 2 -2.40 2.49 1.03
N GLY A 3 -1.71 3.63 0.97
CA GLY A 3 -0.93 4.11 2.12
C GLY A 3 0.15 3.15 2.64
N LEU A 4 0.58 2.17 1.83
CA LEU A 4 1.59 1.17 2.19
C LEU A 4 3.01 1.66 1.83
N SER A 5 3.92 0.74 1.49
CA SER A 5 5.27 1.03 1.01
C SER A 5 5.35 1.89 -0.26
N GLY A 6 4.23 2.25 -0.90
CA GLY A 6 4.19 3.13 -2.08
C GLY A 6 3.75 4.56 -1.74
N GLN A 7 3.43 4.84 -0.48
CA GLN A 7 2.97 6.15 -0.06
C GLN A 7 4.11 7.18 -0.19
N ILE A 8 3.82 8.24 -0.92
CA ILE A 8 4.65 9.43 -0.99
C ILE A 8 4.48 10.19 0.34
N ARG A 9 5.58 10.55 0.99
CA ARG A 9 5.61 11.30 2.28
C ARG A 9 5.82 12.79 2.08
N GLU A 10 6.59 13.15 1.06
CA GLU A 10 6.91 14.53 0.72
C GLU A 10 6.47 14.81 -0.72
N PRO A 11 6.03 16.03 -1.05
CA PRO A 11 5.68 16.38 -2.42
C PRO A 11 6.80 16.01 -3.40
N LEU A 12 6.43 15.44 -4.55
CA LEU A 12 7.36 15.13 -5.63
C LEU A 12 7.33 16.24 -6.68
N GLU A 13 8.50 16.72 -7.08
CA GLU A 13 8.65 17.59 -8.23
C GLU A 13 8.30 16.82 -9.51
N LEU A 14 7.49 17.44 -10.36
CA LEU A 14 7.03 16.87 -11.62
C LEU A 14 8.10 17.00 -12.72
N ILE A 15 9.25 16.35 -12.52
CA ILE A 15 10.39 16.35 -13.44
C ILE A 15 10.66 14.91 -13.88
N SER A 16 10.52 14.66 -15.19
CA SER A 16 10.76 13.33 -15.76
C SER A 16 12.22 12.90 -15.56
N GLY A 17 12.42 11.67 -15.10
CA GLY A 17 13.73 11.07 -14.85
C GLY A 17 14.40 11.45 -13.53
N LYS A 18 13.90 12.46 -12.80
CA LYS A 18 14.51 12.90 -11.54
C LYS A 18 14.27 11.90 -10.42
N GLU A 19 15.36 11.40 -9.84
CA GLU A 19 15.32 10.62 -8.61
C GLU A 19 15.01 11.52 -7.41
N GLN A 20 14.06 11.10 -6.58
CA GLN A 20 13.56 11.85 -5.43
C GLN A 20 13.55 10.92 -4.21
N PRO A 21 14.68 10.82 -3.49
CA PRO A 21 14.80 9.97 -2.30
C PRO A 21 13.88 10.44 -1.19
N GLN A 22 13.13 9.50 -0.61
CA GLN A 22 12.34 9.69 0.61
C GLN A 22 12.63 8.55 1.58
N GLU A 23 12.12 8.66 2.81
CA GLU A 23 12.33 7.63 3.82
C GLU A 23 11.87 6.24 3.37
N GLY A 24 10.75 6.15 2.64
CA GLY A 24 10.21 4.89 2.12
C GLY A 24 10.95 4.31 0.91
N GLY A 25 11.85 5.04 0.27
CA GLY A 25 12.56 4.64 -0.95
C GLY A 25 12.72 5.80 -1.94
N VAL A 26 13.24 5.51 -3.13
CA VAL A 26 13.46 6.52 -4.17
C VAL A 26 12.28 6.52 -5.12
N PHE A 27 11.64 7.67 -5.27
CA PHE A 27 10.57 7.87 -6.25
C PHE A 27 11.12 8.53 -7.51
N ARG A 28 10.48 8.24 -8.64
CA ARG A 28 10.81 8.86 -9.92
C ARG A 28 9.56 8.95 -10.78
N PHE A 29 9.38 10.08 -11.43
CA PHE A 29 8.42 10.21 -12.50
C PHE A 29 9.07 9.93 -13.84
N ILE A 30 8.41 9.17 -14.71
CA ILE A 30 8.79 9.02 -16.12
C ILE A 30 7.63 9.53 -16.97
N CYS A 31 7.89 10.52 -17.82
CA CYS A 31 6.91 11.03 -18.77
C CYS A 31 7.18 10.42 -20.15
N LYS A 32 6.18 9.77 -20.73
CA LYS A 32 6.20 9.24 -22.10
C LYS A 32 4.84 9.48 -22.75
N ASP A 33 4.81 10.07 -23.94
CA ASP A 33 3.59 10.28 -24.72
C ASP A 33 2.44 10.94 -23.92
N ASN A 34 2.76 11.99 -23.14
CA ASN A 34 1.85 12.70 -22.21
C ASN A 34 1.31 11.87 -21.02
N LEU A 35 1.79 10.65 -20.84
CA LEU A 35 1.51 9.82 -19.67
C LEU A 35 2.64 9.93 -18.66
N TRP A 36 2.29 10.25 -17.42
CA TRP A 36 3.21 10.28 -16.28
C TRP A 36 3.11 8.96 -15.52
N MET A 37 4.24 8.30 -15.37
CA MET A 37 4.39 7.04 -14.64
C MET A 37 5.14 7.30 -13.34
N LEU A 38 4.53 6.97 -12.20
CA LEU A 38 5.20 7.00 -10.91
C LEU A 38 5.87 5.66 -10.63
N GLU A 39 7.19 5.65 -10.58
CA GLU A 39 7.97 4.50 -10.14
C GLU A 39 8.48 4.69 -8.71
N LYS A 40 8.69 3.57 -8.04
CA LYS A 40 9.39 3.51 -6.77
C LYS A 40 10.44 2.41 -6.79
N THR A 41 11.66 2.77 -6.46
CA THR A 41 12.73 1.84 -6.11
C THR A 41 12.77 1.67 -4.59
N GLY A 42 12.52 0.44 -4.14
CA GLY A 42 12.53 0.03 -2.74
C GLY A 42 13.92 -0.43 -2.28
N ARG A 43 13.98 -0.90 -1.03
CA ARG A 43 15.16 -1.56 -0.45
C ARG A 43 14.92 -3.06 -0.37
N ARG A 44 15.96 -3.81 0.02
CA ARG A 44 15.80 -5.23 0.37
C ARG A 44 14.78 -5.37 1.49
N THR A 45 14.01 -6.46 1.50
CA THR A 45 13.05 -6.74 2.58
C THR A 45 13.55 -7.86 3.46
N ALA A 46 13.46 -7.69 4.78
CA ALA A 46 13.67 -8.76 5.75
C ALA A 46 12.34 -9.07 6.45
N VAL A 47 11.97 -10.34 6.58
CA VAL A 47 10.74 -10.75 7.27
C VAL A 47 11.15 -11.42 8.58
N SER A 48 10.66 -10.90 9.71
CA SER A 48 11.01 -11.43 11.03
C SER A 48 10.36 -12.78 11.32
N ASN A 49 9.14 -13.00 10.84
CA ASN A 49 8.40 -14.24 11.04
C ASN A 49 8.57 -15.16 9.80
N PRO A 50 9.21 -16.34 9.94
CA PRO A 50 9.45 -17.25 8.82
C PRO A 50 8.19 -17.68 8.06
N GLU A 51 7.03 -17.74 8.72
CA GLU A 51 5.74 -18.12 8.11
C GLU A 51 5.33 -17.17 6.97
N PHE A 52 5.80 -15.92 7.01
CA PHE A 52 5.47 -14.89 6.02
C PHE A 52 6.58 -14.70 4.96
N THR A 53 7.62 -15.53 4.97
CA THR A 53 8.76 -15.42 4.03
C THR A 53 8.35 -15.59 2.57
N THR A 54 7.23 -16.26 2.29
CA THR A 54 6.67 -16.43 0.93
C THR A 54 5.37 -15.64 0.73
N SER A 55 5.00 -14.77 1.68
CA SER A 55 3.78 -13.97 1.60
C SER A 55 3.79 -13.03 0.39
N SER A 56 2.64 -12.98 -0.30
CA SER A 56 2.39 -12.05 -1.42
C SER A 56 2.23 -10.59 -0.97
N LEU A 57 2.05 -10.35 0.34
CA LEU A 57 1.98 -8.99 0.90
C LEU A 57 3.36 -8.34 1.04
N VAL A 58 4.44 -9.13 0.96
CA VAL A 58 5.81 -8.62 1.00
C VAL A 58 6.25 -8.33 -0.44
N ASN A 59 6.43 -7.04 -0.75
CA ASN A 59 6.94 -6.65 -2.05
C ASN A 59 8.46 -6.85 -2.14
N ARG A 60 8.90 -7.68 -3.06
CA ARG A 60 10.32 -8.00 -3.31
C ARG A 60 10.85 -7.41 -4.62
N LYS A 61 10.01 -6.73 -5.41
CA LYS A 61 10.46 -6.04 -6.62
C LYS A 61 11.30 -4.84 -6.20
N GLU A 62 12.51 -4.76 -6.74
CA GLU A 62 13.43 -3.66 -6.50
C GLU A 62 12.82 -2.33 -6.98
N THR A 63 12.45 -2.26 -8.26
CA THR A 63 11.70 -1.13 -8.83
C THR A 63 10.31 -1.58 -9.25
N ARG A 64 9.29 -0.79 -8.92
CA ARG A 64 7.91 -1.02 -9.35
C ARG A 64 7.25 0.24 -9.87
N LEU A 65 6.40 0.05 -10.87
CA LEU A 65 5.38 1.02 -11.24
C LEU A 65 4.31 1.06 -10.14
N ILE A 66 3.93 2.26 -9.72
CA ILE A 66 2.93 2.51 -8.68
C ILE A 66 1.57 2.84 -9.31
N HIS A 67 1.56 3.83 -10.21
CA HIS A 67 0.40 4.22 -11.01
C HIS A 67 0.83 5.13 -12.15
N CYS A 68 -0.10 5.35 -13.09
CA CYS A 68 0.04 6.30 -14.18
C CYS A 68 -1.05 7.37 -14.10
N PHE A 69 -0.78 8.56 -14.60
CA PHE A 69 -1.75 9.66 -14.69
C PHE A 69 -1.43 10.60 -15.85
N THR A 70 -2.39 11.44 -16.24
CA THR A 70 -2.20 12.56 -17.15
C THR A 70 -2.32 13.88 -16.38
N LEU A 71 -1.92 14.99 -17.00
CA LEU A 71 -2.07 16.33 -16.41
C LEU A 71 -3.43 16.97 -16.74
N GLU A 72 -4.36 16.20 -17.29
CA GLU A 72 -5.71 16.68 -17.57
C GLU A 72 -6.44 16.92 -16.24
N PRO A 73 -6.96 18.14 -16.00
CA PRO A 73 -7.79 18.40 -14.83
C PRO A 73 -9.04 17.53 -14.83
N ARG A 74 -9.45 17.05 -13.65
CA ARG A 74 -10.66 16.24 -13.46
C ARG A 74 -11.48 16.79 -12.31
N GLU A 75 -12.79 16.88 -12.51
CA GLU A 75 -13.77 17.19 -11.46
C GLU A 75 -14.15 15.92 -10.68
N PRO A 76 -14.64 16.04 -9.43
CA PRO A 76 -15.02 14.87 -8.62
C PRO A 76 -15.99 13.91 -9.32
N ASP A 77 -16.95 14.42 -10.09
CA ASP A 77 -17.96 13.63 -10.81
C ASP A 77 -17.34 12.63 -11.80
N TYR A 78 -16.14 12.93 -12.32
CA TYR A 78 -15.39 12.03 -13.20
C TYR A 78 -15.13 10.66 -12.54
N PHE A 79 -15.03 10.63 -11.21
CA PHE A 79 -14.70 9.42 -10.46
C PHE A 79 -15.91 8.65 -9.96
N PHE A 80 -17.15 9.11 -10.17
CA PHE A 80 -18.34 8.47 -9.59
C PHE A 80 -18.55 7.04 -10.08
N GLN A 81 -18.44 6.80 -11.39
CA GLN A 81 -18.59 5.45 -11.94
C GLN A 81 -17.51 4.51 -11.40
N VAL A 82 -16.24 4.95 -11.46
CA VAL A 82 -15.11 4.16 -10.95
C VAL A 82 -15.26 3.89 -9.45
N ASN A 83 -15.70 4.87 -8.66
CA ASN A 83 -15.94 4.70 -7.23
C ASN A 83 -17.03 3.64 -6.95
N ASN A 84 -18.11 3.63 -7.73
CA ASN A 84 -19.13 2.59 -7.63
C ASN A 84 -18.55 1.22 -7.98
N ASP A 85 -17.87 1.12 -9.13
CA ASP A 85 -17.33 -0.15 -9.62
C ASP A 85 -16.30 -0.74 -8.66
N LEU A 86 -15.40 0.08 -8.11
CA LEU A 86 -14.43 -0.37 -7.11
C LEU A 86 -15.10 -0.94 -5.86
N GLN A 87 -16.31 -0.49 -5.49
CA GLN A 87 -17.04 -0.96 -4.31
C GLN A 87 -17.98 -2.14 -4.58
N THR A 88 -18.42 -2.35 -5.82
CA THR A 88 -19.44 -3.36 -6.16
C THR A 88 -18.94 -4.49 -7.05
N ASP A 89 -17.92 -4.26 -7.87
CA ASP A 89 -17.41 -5.26 -8.81
C ASP A 89 -16.73 -6.43 -8.04
N PRO A 90 -17.17 -7.69 -8.23
CA PRO A 90 -16.57 -8.85 -7.56
C PRO A 90 -15.14 -9.15 -8.00
N THR A 91 -14.62 -8.52 -9.05
CA THR A 91 -13.21 -8.60 -9.49
C THR A 91 -12.33 -7.52 -8.87
N SER A 92 -12.94 -6.46 -8.31
CA SER A 92 -12.24 -5.37 -7.64
C SER A 92 -11.41 -5.89 -6.46
N LEU A 93 -10.22 -5.31 -6.27
CA LEU A 93 -9.42 -5.59 -5.08
C LEU A 93 -10.19 -5.25 -3.80
N PHE A 94 -10.99 -4.18 -3.82
CA PHE A 94 -11.67 -3.64 -2.63
C PHE A 94 -12.87 -4.49 -2.17
N THR A 95 -13.46 -5.30 -3.06
CA THR A 95 -14.49 -6.29 -2.69
C THR A 95 -13.88 -7.61 -2.22
N ASN A 96 -12.59 -7.84 -2.50
CA ASN A 96 -11.88 -9.09 -2.22
C ASN A 96 -10.85 -9.00 -1.09
N LYS A 97 -10.50 -7.79 -0.64
CA LYS A 97 -9.57 -7.56 0.46
C LYS A 97 -10.07 -6.44 1.35
N SER A 98 -10.20 -6.73 2.64
CA SER A 98 -10.27 -5.69 3.65
C SER A 98 -8.87 -5.16 3.96
N ILE A 99 -8.67 -3.85 3.82
CA ILE A 99 -7.36 -3.21 3.95
C ILE A 99 -7.49 -2.00 4.85
N CYS A 100 -6.64 -1.90 5.86
CA CYS A 100 -6.40 -0.68 6.62
C CYS A 100 -4.90 -0.45 6.71
N SER A 101 -4.44 0.78 6.54
CA SER A 101 -3.02 1.12 6.63
C SER A 101 -2.84 2.49 7.26
N LEU A 102 -1.69 2.66 7.93
CA LEU A 102 -1.33 3.91 8.55
C LEU A 102 0.18 4.10 8.48
N GLN A 103 0.62 5.25 7.99
CA GLN A 103 2.04 5.64 8.04
C GLN A 103 2.44 5.89 9.50
N THR A 104 3.64 5.48 9.85
CA THR A 104 4.29 5.78 11.13
C THR A 104 5.54 6.62 10.87
N PRO A 105 6.11 7.29 11.89
CA PRO A 105 7.33 8.07 11.70
C PRO A 105 8.45 7.27 11.00
N THR A 106 8.63 6.00 11.36
CA THR A 106 9.72 5.14 10.85
C THR A 106 9.27 4.14 9.79
N GLY A 107 8.01 4.17 9.34
CA GLY A 107 7.50 3.16 8.42
C GLY A 107 5.99 3.15 8.25
N PHE A 108 5.37 1.98 8.29
CA PHE A 108 3.91 1.88 8.23
C PHE A 108 3.42 0.63 8.92
N ARG A 109 2.14 0.63 9.28
CA ARG A 109 1.41 -0.56 9.68
C ARG A 109 0.26 -0.81 8.72
N ALA A 110 -0.07 -2.07 8.53
CA ALA A 110 -1.16 -2.48 7.67
C ALA A 110 -1.85 -3.73 8.19
N LEU A 111 -3.15 -3.75 8.04
CA LEU A 111 -4.03 -4.88 8.31
C LEU A 111 -4.70 -5.28 7.00
N VAL A 112 -4.44 -6.50 6.54
CA VAL A 112 -5.02 -7.06 5.31
C VAL A 112 -5.72 -8.36 5.65
N GLY A 113 -7.05 -8.36 5.62
CA GLY A 113 -7.84 -9.42 6.27
C GLY A 113 -7.47 -9.54 7.74
N LEU A 114 -7.01 -10.73 8.14
CA LEU A 114 -6.53 -11.05 9.49
C LEU A 114 -5.00 -11.10 9.59
N ILE A 115 -4.28 -10.48 8.65
CA ILE A 115 -2.81 -10.38 8.69
C ILE A 115 -2.44 -8.96 9.09
N TYR A 116 -1.92 -8.81 10.30
CA TYR A 116 -1.31 -7.57 10.77
C TYR A 116 0.16 -7.53 10.38
N SER A 117 0.61 -6.37 9.91
CA SER A 117 2.00 -6.11 9.55
C SER A 117 2.44 -4.75 10.05
N GLU A 118 3.66 -4.68 10.55
CA GLU A 118 4.34 -3.46 10.92
C GLU A 118 5.71 -3.45 10.25
N VAL A 119 5.92 -2.44 9.42
CA VAL A 119 7.08 -2.31 8.57
C VAL A 119 7.90 -1.12 9.03
N THR A 120 9.18 -1.36 9.27
CA THR A 120 10.14 -0.31 9.63
C THR A 120 11.12 -0.10 8.48
N PHE A 121 11.23 1.15 8.02
CA PHE A 121 12.22 1.59 7.05
C PHE A 121 13.57 1.75 7.73
N LYS A 122 14.61 1.06 7.24
CA LYS A 122 15.99 1.23 7.71
C LYS A 122 16.87 1.68 6.54
N PRO A 123 16.80 2.97 6.13
CA PRO A 123 17.56 3.48 5.00
C PRO A 123 19.07 3.25 5.14
N LYS A 124 19.63 3.44 6.34
CA LYS A 124 21.06 3.25 6.64
C LYS A 124 21.53 1.81 6.44
N ASP A 125 20.65 0.85 6.72
CA ASP A 125 20.95 -0.59 6.63
C ASP A 125 20.59 -1.16 5.24
N GLY A 126 19.99 -0.35 4.35
CA GLY A 126 19.53 -0.78 3.04
C GLY A 126 18.46 -1.88 3.10
N VAL A 127 17.67 -1.92 4.18
CA VAL A 127 16.65 -2.96 4.42
C VAL A 127 15.35 -2.37 5.00
N ASP A 128 14.21 -2.90 4.57
CA ASP A 128 12.92 -2.67 5.20
C ASP A 128 12.52 -3.93 5.99
N LEU A 129 12.25 -3.78 7.28
CA LEU A 129 11.93 -4.89 8.18
C LEU A 129 10.42 -5.07 8.29
N TYR A 130 9.92 -6.25 7.92
CA TYR A 130 8.52 -6.66 8.01
C TYR A 130 8.31 -7.54 9.24
N ASN A 131 7.59 -7.02 10.23
CA ASN A 131 7.07 -7.79 11.35
C ASN A 131 5.61 -8.14 11.06
N MET A 132 5.29 -9.43 10.88
CA MET A 132 3.99 -9.90 10.44
C MET A 132 3.44 -10.98 11.36
N LYS A 133 2.14 -10.94 11.60
CA LYS A 133 1.42 -11.96 12.38
C LYS A 133 0.00 -12.13 11.88
N ASN A 134 -0.53 -13.33 12.05
CA ASN A 134 -1.97 -13.55 11.99
C ASN A 134 -2.61 -13.01 13.28
N ILE A 135 -3.82 -12.49 13.16
CA ILE A 135 -4.69 -12.14 14.28
C ILE A 135 -5.99 -12.93 14.17
N THR A 136 -6.76 -13.03 15.25
CA THR A 136 -8.08 -13.67 15.24
C THR A 136 -9.18 -12.66 14.91
N GLU A 137 -10.39 -13.14 14.62
CA GLU A 137 -11.56 -12.26 14.48
C GLU A 137 -11.87 -11.50 15.77
N ASP A 138 -11.63 -12.11 16.93
CA ASP A 138 -11.86 -11.49 18.25
C ASP A 138 -10.86 -10.36 18.53
N GLU A 139 -9.63 -10.45 17.99
CA GLU A 139 -8.60 -9.42 18.11
C GLU A 139 -8.79 -8.24 17.15
N LEU A 140 -9.62 -8.40 16.11
CA LEU A 140 -9.74 -7.46 14.99
C LEU A 140 -10.11 -6.04 15.44
N GLU A 141 -11.16 -5.90 16.23
CA GLU A 141 -11.66 -4.58 16.67
C GLU A 141 -10.66 -3.89 17.60
N ALA A 142 -10.01 -4.64 18.49
CA ALA A 142 -8.96 -4.12 19.36
C ALA A 142 -7.77 -3.62 18.55
N VAL A 143 -7.32 -4.38 17.54
CA VAL A 143 -6.22 -3.96 16.65
C VAL A 143 -6.59 -2.70 15.85
N LEU A 144 -7.80 -2.63 15.30
CA LEU A 144 -8.28 -1.44 14.57
C LEU A 144 -8.27 -0.20 15.46
N MET A 145 -8.78 -0.30 16.68
CA MET A 145 -8.81 0.83 17.62
C MET A 145 -7.39 1.19 18.07
N GLU A 146 -6.63 0.25 18.63
CA GLU A 146 -5.34 0.54 19.27
C GLU A 146 -4.24 0.92 18.28
N LYS A 147 -4.27 0.36 17.06
CA LYS A 147 -3.20 0.57 16.07
C LYS A 147 -3.58 1.58 15.00
N PHE A 148 -4.86 1.73 14.67
CA PHE A 148 -5.29 2.59 13.57
C PHE A 148 -6.20 3.73 14.01
N ASP A 149 -6.61 3.77 15.29
CA ASP A 149 -7.62 4.71 15.80
C ASP A 149 -8.95 4.62 15.03
N VAL A 150 -9.33 3.39 14.65
CA VAL A 150 -10.55 3.09 13.90
C VAL A 150 -11.54 2.36 14.79
N LYS A 151 -12.70 2.98 15.01
CA LYS A 151 -13.86 2.35 15.63
C LYS A 151 -14.92 2.04 14.58
N LEU A 152 -15.29 0.78 14.46
CA LEU A 152 -16.33 0.33 13.53
C LEU A 152 -17.73 0.54 14.12
N GLN A 153 -18.69 0.86 13.26
CA GLN A 153 -20.11 0.95 13.65
C GLN A 153 -20.80 -0.42 13.68
N ASN A 154 -20.36 -1.34 12.82
CA ASN A 154 -20.91 -2.68 12.68
C ASN A 154 -19.77 -3.70 12.77
N LYS A 155 -20.10 -4.93 13.20
CA LYS A 155 -19.14 -6.03 13.18
C LYS A 155 -18.65 -6.26 11.75
N MET A 156 -17.34 -6.29 11.58
CA MET A 156 -16.70 -6.51 10.29
C MET A 156 -16.39 -7.99 10.06
N GLN A 157 -16.52 -8.43 8.81
CA GLN A 157 -15.94 -9.69 8.34
C GLN A 157 -14.65 -9.39 7.58
N ALA A 158 -13.53 -9.89 8.08
CA ALA A 158 -12.25 -9.72 7.41
C ALA A 158 -12.18 -10.59 6.14
N VAL A 159 -11.72 -10.02 5.03
CA VAL A 159 -11.62 -10.73 3.75
C VAL A 159 -10.21 -10.59 3.20
N ASN A 160 -9.62 -11.70 2.74
CA ASN A 160 -8.33 -11.69 2.05
C ASN A 160 -8.30 -12.76 0.95
N ARG A 161 -9.15 -12.61 -0.06
CA ARG A 161 -9.18 -13.50 -1.23
C ARG A 161 -7.98 -13.23 -2.12
N ARG A 162 -7.44 -14.25 -2.79
CA ARG A 162 -6.42 -14.05 -3.82
C ARG A 162 -7.07 -13.32 -4.99
N VAL A 163 -6.48 -12.21 -5.39
CA VAL A 163 -6.87 -11.44 -6.58
C VAL A 163 -5.66 -11.45 -7.50
N PHE A 164 -5.85 -11.84 -8.75
CA PHE A 164 -4.85 -11.65 -9.79
C PHE A 164 -4.95 -10.19 -10.23
N LEU A 165 -3.97 -9.39 -9.85
CA LEU A 165 -3.84 -8.04 -10.39
C LEU A 165 -2.98 -8.15 -11.65
N GLU A 166 -3.63 -8.11 -12.81
CA GLU A 166 -2.95 -7.85 -14.07
C GLU A 166 -2.53 -6.37 -14.06
N PHE A 167 -1.22 -6.11 -14.10
CA PHE A 167 -0.64 -4.79 -14.31
C PHE A 167 0.16 -4.83 -15.60
#